data_AF-A0A846QR22-F1
#
_entry.id   AF-A0A846QR22-F1
#
_cell.length_a   1.000
_cell.length_b   1.000
_cell.length_c   1.000
_cell.angle_alpha   90.00
_cell.angle_beta   90.00
_cell.angle_gamma   90.00
#
_symmetry.space_group_name_H-M   'P 1'
#
loop_
_entity.id
_entity.type
_entity.pdbx_description
1 polymer ?
#
loop_
_entity_poly.entity_id
_entity_poly.type
_entity_poly.pdbx_seq_one_letter_code
_entity_poly.pdbx_strand_id
1 'polypeptide(L)'
;MLREYTELLLVLVMRALEVSTDLMTPIAILIYIATMALIYFIYFTRSHKFGSLIHIIGGVFLFFVIWNHPDYIYYKRNPWNGGYLYAVIMIVAYVYVPMKIATLATEFWRHYFKPLDRL
;
A
#
# COMPACT_ATOMS: atom_id res chain seq x y z
N MET A 1 -27.01 13.94 1.00
CA MET A 1 -26.17 13.39 -0.07
C MET A 1 -24.66 13.56 0.16
N LEU A 2 -24.00 14.71 -0.09
CA LEU A 2 -22.51 14.78 -0.01
C LEU A 2 -21.96 14.41 1.38
N ARG A 3 -22.64 14.86 2.43
CA ARG A 3 -22.29 14.57 3.82
C ARG A 3 -22.39 13.07 4.15
N GLU A 4 -23.45 12.40 3.70
CA GLU A 4 -23.67 10.96 3.92
C GLU A 4 -22.61 10.12 3.21
N TYR A 5 -22.21 10.48 1.99
CA TYR A 5 -21.12 9.77 1.28
C TYR A 5 -19.77 9.96 1.97
N THR A 6 -19.54 11.14 2.57
CA THR A 6 -18.28 11.44 3.28
C THR A 6 -18.20 10.69 4.60
N GLU A 7 -19.31 10.61 5.35
CA GLU A 7 -19.42 9.81 6.58
C GLU A 7 -19.25 8.32 6.28
N LEU A 8 -19.85 7.81 5.19
CA LEU A 8 -19.69 6.41 4.77
C LEU A 8 -18.23 6.10 4.38
N LEU A 9 -17.56 7.02 3.68
CA LEU A 9 -16.15 6.89 3.30
C LEU A 9 -15.25 6.84 4.55
N LEU A 10 -15.49 7.73 5.52
CA LEU A 10 -14.74 7.77 6.77
C LEU A 10 -14.89 6.47 7.57
N VAL A 11 -16.11 5.93 7.67
CA VAL A 11 -16.35 4.65 8.34
C VAL A 11 -15.61 3.51 7.65
N LEU A 12 -15.63 3.46 6.32
CA LEU A 12 -14.88 2.47 5.54
C LEU A 12 -13.37 2.58 5.79
N VAL A 13 -12.82 3.81 5.84
CA VAL A 13 -11.40 4.04 6.12
C VAL A 13 -11.03 3.64 7.54
N MET A 14 -11.81 4.02 8.55
CA MET A 14 -11.50 3.65 9.95
C MET A 14 -11.55 2.15 10.16
N ARG A 15 -12.54 1.46 9.60
CA ARG A 15 -12.63 0.00 9.72
C ARG A 15 -11.54 -0.71 8.92
N ALA A 16 -11.09 -0.11 7.82
CA ALA A 16 -9.93 -0.58 7.07
C ALA A 16 -8.65 -0.56 7.91
N LEU A 17 -8.44 0.54 8.63
CA LEU A 17 -7.34 0.69 9.57
C LEU A 17 -7.44 -0.33 10.73
N GLU A 18 -8.62 -0.51 11.31
CA GLU A 18 -8.84 -1.46 12.41
C GLU A 18 -8.53 -2.92 12.01
N VAL A 19 -9.07 -3.38 10.87
CA VAL A 19 -8.80 -4.73 10.36
C VAL A 19 -7.31 -4.90 10.01
N SER A 20 -6.67 -3.85 9.51
CA SER A 20 -5.24 -3.88 9.21
C SER A 20 -4.38 -4.02 10.47
N THR A 21 -4.77 -3.37 11.57
CA THR A 21 -4.02 -3.42 12.83
C THR A 21 -4.15 -4.79 13.50
N ASP A 22 -5.30 -5.44 13.38
CA ASP A 22 -5.50 -6.80 13.86
C ASP A 22 -4.74 -7.84 13.04
N LEU A 23 -4.56 -7.59 11.74
CA LEU A 23 -3.78 -8.45 10.83
C LEU A 23 -2.27 -8.29 10.97
N MET A 24 -1.81 -7.15 11.50
CA MET A 24 -0.38 -6.81 11.61
C MET A 24 0.27 -7.40 12.86
N THR A 25 0.44 -8.73 12.86
CA THR A 25 1.39 -9.37 13.78
C THR A 25 2.83 -8.87 13.52
N PRO A 26 3.73 -8.86 14.52
CA PRO A 26 5.12 -8.41 14.34
C PRO A 26 5.84 -9.09 13.17
N ILE A 27 5.56 -10.37 12.95
CA ILE A 27 6.12 -11.15 11.83
C ILE A 27 5.59 -10.64 10.49
N ALA A 28 4.29 -10.36 10.38
CA ALA A 28 3.69 -9.82 9.16
C ALA A 28 4.26 -8.44 8.82
N ILE A 29 4.52 -7.59 9.83
CA ILE A 29 5.17 -6.29 9.65
C ILE A 29 6.60 -6.46 9.11
N LEU A 30 7.39 -7.39 9.66
CA LEU A 30 8.75 -7.65 9.18
C LEU A 30 8.76 -8.14 7.73
N ILE A 31 7.86 -9.05 7.37
CA ILE A 31 7.71 -9.55 6.00
C ILE A 31 7.32 -8.41 5.06
N TYR A 32 6.39 -7.56 5.50
CA TYR A 32 5.97 -6.38 4.73
C TYR A 32 7.12 -5.41 4.49
N ILE A 33 7.89 -5.04 5.53
CA ILE A 33 9.05 -4.15 5.41
C ILE A 33 10.10 -4.77 4.47
N ALA A 34 10.40 -6.06 4.64
CA ALA A 34 11.35 -6.77 3.77
C ALA A 34 10.90 -6.79 2.31
N THR A 35 9.61 -6.99 2.06
CA THR A 35 9.03 -6.95 0.72
C THR A 35 9.16 -5.56 0.10
N MET A 36 8.81 -4.50 0.84
CA MET A 36 8.94 -3.12 0.36
C MET A 36 10.38 -2.74 0.09
N ALA A 37 11.31 -3.13 0.97
CA ALA A 37 12.74 -2.94 0.78
C ALA A 37 13.26 -3.66 -0.46
N LEU A 38 12.82 -4.89 -0.72
CA LEU A 38 13.20 -5.65 -1.91
C LEU A 38 12.69 -4.99 -3.20
N ILE A 39 11.41 -4.58 -3.24
CA ILE A 39 10.85 -3.90 -4.42
C ILE A 39 11.63 -2.61 -4.65
N TYR A 40 11.88 -1.83 -3.60
CA TYR A 40 12.66 -0.60 -3.68
C TYR A 40 14.10 -0.85 -4.15
N PHE A 41 14.78 -1.90 -3.67
CA PHE A 41 16.10 -2.32 -4.15
C PHE A 41 16.09 -2.65 -5.65
N ILE A 42 15.03 -3.28 -6.14
CA ILE A 42 14.86 -3.59 -7.57
C ILE A 42 14.70 -2.31 -8.40
N TYR A 43 13.97 -1.30 -7.91
CA TYR A 43 13.89 0.01 -8.56
C TYR A 43 15.29 0.62 -8.77
N PHE A 44 16.17 0.46 -7.79
CA PHE A 44 17.51 1.05 -7.81
C PHE A 44 18.52 0.28 -8.68
N THR A 45 18.48 -1.05 -8.66
CA THR A 45 19.54 -1.88 -9.27
C THR A 45 19.29 -2.27 -10.71
N ARG A 46 18.03 -2.35 -11.15
CA ARG A 46 17.67 -2.82 -12.50
C ARG A 46 17.13 -1.70 -13.36
N SER A 47 15.89 -1.29 -13.10
CA SER A 47 15.26 -0.13 -13.76
C SER A 47 13.98 0.26 -13.05
N HIS A 48 13.62 1.53 -13.15
CA HIS A 48 12.33 2.03 -12.65
C HIS A 48 11.14 1.28 -13.26
N LYS A 49 11.22 0.90 -14.54
CA LYS A 49 10.15 0.15 -15.23
C LYS A 49 9.95 -1.24 -14.63
N PHE A 50 11.04 -1.95 -14.35
CA PHE A 50 10.97 -3.30 -13.79
C PHE A 50 10.51 -3.29 -12.32
N GLY A 51 11.01 -2.35 -11.51
CA GLY A 51 10.50 -2.12 -10.15
C GLY A 51 9.01 -1.78 -10.14
N SER A 52 8.55 -0.95 -11.08
CA SER A 52 7.11 -0.61 -11.24
C SER A 52 6.26 -1.83 -11.60
N LEU A 53 6.75 -2.69 -12.49
CA LEU A 53 6.06 -3.91 -12.86
C LEU A 53 5.89 -4.85 -11.66
N ILE A 54 6.97 -5.10 -10.90
CA ILE A 54 6.91 -5.95 -9.70
C ILE A 54 5.99 -5.34 -8.64
N HIS A 55 6.02 -4.02 -8.48
CA HIS A 55 5.12 -3.32 -7.57
C HIS A 55 3.64 -3.50 -7.94
N ILE A 56 3.30 -3.38 -9.24
CA ILE A 56 1.94 -3.61 -9.74
C ILE A 56 1.52 -5.07 -9.53
N ILE A 57 2.38 -6.03 -9.89
CA ILE A 57 2.11 -7.46 -9.67
C ILE A 57 1.87 -7.76 -8.19
N GLY A 58 2.68 -7.17 -7.30
CA GLY A 58 2.51 -7.27 -5.85
C GLY A 58 1.18 -6.68 -5.38
N GLY A 59 0.78 -5.53 -5.91
CA GLY A 59 -0.53 -4.92 -5.62
C GLY A 59 -1.70 -5.80 -6.07
N VAL A 60 -1.61 -6.43 -7.24
CA VAL A 60 -2.62 -7.39 -7.73
C VAL A 60 -2.67 -8.62 -6.84
N PHE A 61 -1.53 -9.15 -6.41
CA PHE A 61 -1.51 -10.29 -5.49
C PHE A 61 -2.12 -9.94 -4.14
N LEU A 62 -1.77 -8.77 -3.59
CA LEU A 62 -2.34 -8.27 -2.34
C LEU A 62 -3.85 -8.05 -2.44
N PHE A 63 -4.35 -7.60 -3.60
CA PHE A 63 -5.78 -7.53 -3.87
C PHE A 63 -6.44 -8.90 -3.64
N PHE A 64 -5.89 -9.97 -4.23
CA PHE A 64 -6.44 -11.32 -4.05
C PHE A 64 -6.32 -11.82 -2.61
N VAL A 65 -5.26 -11.48 -1.89
CA VAL A 65 -5.10 -11.82 -0.46
C VAL A 65 -6.19 -11.13 0.37
N ILE A 66 -6.34 -9.81 0.24
CA ILE A 66 -7.37 -9.04 0.95
C ILE A 66 -8.75 -9.55 0.56
N TRP A 67 -8.98 -9.73 -0.75
CA TRP A 67 -10.25 -10.23 -1.25
C TRP A 67 -10.56 -11.57 -0.60
N ASN A 68 -9.65 -12.54 -0.57
CA ASN A 68 -9.94 -13.86 -0.01
C ASN A 68 -9.88 -13.95 1.53
N HIS A 69 -9.61 -12.85 2.24
CA HIS A 69 -9.56 -12.86 3.69
C HIS A 69 -10.94 -13.17 4.32
N PRO A 70 -11.03 -14.03 5.37
CA PRO A 70 -12.31 -14.38 5.99
C PRO A 70 -13.09 -13.17 6.52
N ASP A 71 -12.40 -12.22 7.16
CA ASP A 71 -13.03 -11.00 7.68
C ASP A 71 -13.52 -10.04 6.58
N TYR A 72 -13.14 -10.32 5.32
CA TYR A 72 -13.53 -9.54 4.16
C TYR A 72 -14.90 -9.90 3.59
N ILE A 73 -15.51 -10.99 4.08
CA ILE A 73 -16.79 -11.51 3.59
C ILE A 73 -17.91 -10.46 3.71
N TYR A 74 -17.91 -9.65 4.78
CA TYR A 74 -18.88 -8.58 4.98
C TYR A 74 -18.88 -7.58 3.82
N TYR A 75 -17.69 -7.16 3.37
CA TYR A 75 -17.55 -6.17 2.30
C TYR A 75 -17.86 -6.73 0.91
N LYS A 76 -17.61 -8.03 0.70
CA LYS A 76 -17.99 -8.72 -0.56
C LYS A 76 -19.49 -8.83 -0.76
N ARG A 77 -20.22 -9.06 0.33
CA ARG A 77 -21.67 -9.31 0.30
C ARG A 77 -22.50 -8.03 0.34
N ASN A 78 -21.87 -6.87 0.53
CA ASN A 78 -22.55 -5.60 0.56
C ASN A 78 -22.98 -5.18 -0.87
N PRO A 79 -24.28 -4.85 -1.10
CA PRO A 79 -24.83 -4.61 -2.44
C PRO A 79 -24.21 -3.41 -3.19
N TRP A 80 -23.44 -2.56 -2.51
CA TRP A 80 -22.85 -1.36 -3.10
C TRP A 80 -21.50 -1.59 -3.79
N ASN A 81 -21.05 -2.84 -3.95
CA ASN A 81 -19.70 -3.18 -4.44
C ASN A 81 -18.56 -2.53 -3.62
N GLY A 82 -18.84 -2.12 -2.37
CA GLY A 82 -17.91 -1.42 -1.50
C GLY A 82 -16.63 -2.21 -1.19
N GLY A 83 -16.68 -3.54 -1.31
CA GLY A 83 -15.50 -4.40 -1.19
C GLY A 83 -14.45 -4.19 -2.28
N TYR A 84 -14.80 -3.74 -3.48
CA TYR A 84 -13.75 -3.40 -4.46
C TYR A 84 -13.07 -2.08 -4.07
N LEU A 85 -13.86 -1.08 -3.68
CA LEU A 85 -13.36 0.22 -3.26
C LEU A 85 -12.46 0.10 -2.02
N TYR A 86 -12.87 -0.68 -1.03
CA TYR A 86 -12.06 -0.89 0.17
C TYR A 86 -10.73 -1.59 -0.17
N ALA A 87 -10.74 -2.62 -1.01
CA ALA A 87 -9.51 -3.33 -1.37
C ALA A 87 -8.53 -2.40 -2.11
N VAL A 88 -9.06 -1.53 -2.99
CA VAL A 88 -8.27 -0.50 -3.65
C VAL A 88 -7.69 0.50 -2.64
N ILE A 89 -8.49 1.00 -1.69
CA ILE A 89 -8.02 1.92 -0.64
C ILE A 89 -6.89 1.28 0.17
N MET A 90 -7.04 0.01 0.56
CA MET A 90 -6.00 -0.74 1.27
C MET A 90 -4.71 -0.84 0.44
N ILE A 91 -4.79 -1.20 -0.83
CA ILE A 91 -3.59 -1.29 -1.70
C ILE A 91 -2.93 0.08 -1.83
N VAL A 92 -3.70 1.16 -2.00
CA VAL A 92 -3.15 2.51 -2.09
C VAL A 92 -2.44 2.90 -0.79
N ALA A 93 -3.10 2.70 0.35
CA ALA A 93 -2.59 3.08 1.66
C ALA A 93 -1.35 2.27 2.09
N TYR A 94 -1.35 0.96 1.85
CA TYR A 94 -0.27 0.07 2.33
C TYR A 94 0.81 -0.20 1.29
N VAL A 95 0.60 0.03 0.00
CA VAL A 95 1.58 -0.35 -1.02
C VAL A 95 2.03 0.87 -1.80
N TYR A 96 1.07 1.61 -2.38
CA TYR A 96 1.39 2.74 -3.25
C TYR A 96 2.01 3.92 -2.50
N VAL A 97 1.35 4.40 -1.43
CA VAL A 97 1.78 5.57 -0.67
C VAL A 97 3.15 5.37 -0.02
N PRO A 98 3.43 4.27 0.70
CA PRO A 98 4.72 4.05 1.34
C PRO A 98 5.87 3.98 0.33
N MET A 99 5.66 3.30 -0.80
CA MET A 99 6.68 3.23 -1.85
C MET A 99 6.96 4.60 -2.46
N LYS A 100 5.93 5.41 -2.73
CA LYS A 100 6.09 6.77 -3.24
C LYS A 100 6.83 7.67 -2.27
N ILE A 101 6.50 7.61 -0.97
CA ILE A 101 7.22 8.34 0.07
C ILE A 101 8.69 7.91 0.11
N ALA A 102 8.98 6.60 0.07
CA ALA A 102 10.34 6.09 0.05
C ALA A 102 11.11 6.61 -1.17
N THR A 103 10.55 6.51 -2.39
CA THR A 103 11.19 7.04 -3.60
C THR A 103 11.46 8.55 -3.49
N LEU A 104 10.46 9.35 -3.08
CA LEU A 104 10.60 10.80 -2.90
C LEU A 104 11.69 11.15 -1.88
N ALA A 105 11.69 10.49 -0.72
CA ALA A 105 12.70 10.71 0.32
C ALA A 105 14.11 10.43 -0.20
N THR A 106 14.26 9.44 -1.08
CA THR A 106 15.57 9.10 -1.62
C THR A 106 16.01 10.01 -2.76
N GLU A 107 15.10 10.43 -3.61
CA GLU A 107 15.39 11.42 -4.65
C GLU A 107 15.77 12.77 -4.02
N PHE A 108 15.06 13.16 -2.96
CA PHE A 108 15.40 14.30 -2.12
C PHE A 108 16.80 14.11 -1.51
N TRP A 109 17.07 12.97 -0.87
CA TRP A 109 18.40 12.69 -0.30
C TRP A 109 19.52 12.81 -1.35
N ARG A 110 19.30 12.24 -2.54
CA ARG A 110 20.25 12.30 -3.66
C ARG A 110 20.49 13.71 -4.20
N HIS A 111 19.48 14.56 -4.20
CA HIS A 111 19.62 15.94 -4.69
C HIS A 111 20.27 16.86 -3.65
N TYR A 112 19.92 16.69 -2.37
CA TYR A 112 20.32 17.63 -1.32
C TYR A 112 21.61 17.24 -0.58
N PHE A 113 21.89 15.94 -0.40
CA PHE A 113 23.05 15.49 0.39
C PHE A 113 24.20 14.96 -0.47
N LYS A 114 23.93 14.45 -1.67
CA LYS A 114 24.97 14.01 -2.61
C LYS A 114 25.85 15.11 -3.26
N PRO A 115 25.52 16.42 -3.21
CA PRO A 115 26.48 17.47 -3.60
C PRO A 115 27.67 17.62 -2.65
N LEU A 116 27.58 17.16 -1.40
CA LEU A 116 28.62 17.33 -0.38
C LEU A 116 29.80 16.35 -0.54
N ASP A 117 29.62 15.23 -1.24
CA ASP A 117 30.68 14.24 -1.46
C ASP A 117 31.65 14.62 -2.62
N ARG A 118 31.51 15.83 -3.19
CA ARG A 118 32.34 16.36 -4.29
C ARG A 118 33.15 17.61 -3.92
N LEU A 119 33.15 18.00 -2.64
CA LEU A 119 34.05 19.00 -2.06
C LEU A 119 35.13 18.32 -1.24
#